data_AF-A0A1Z3HIR8-F1
#
_entry.id   AF-A0A1Z3HIR8-F1
#
_cell.length_a   1.000
_cell.length_b   1.000
_cell.length_c   1.000
_cell.angle_alpha   90.00
_cell.angle_beta   90.00
_cell.angle_gamma   90.00
#
_symmetry.space_group_name_H-M   'P 1'
#
loop_
_entity.id
_entity.type
_entity.pdbx_description
1 polymer ?
#
loop_
_entity_poly.entity_id
_entity_poly.type
_entity_poly.pdbx_seq_one_letter_code
_entity_poly.pdbx_strand_id
1 'polypeptide(L)'
;MAKQHDMSITPRRKPPRNPLPKADKQANRTLARLRIRGEHSIRRLKRFRIFAERYRNRRRRFGLRLHLLAGILNYEMGLPI
;
A
#
# COMPACT_ATOMS: atom_id res chain seq x y z
N MET A 1 -16.06 10.09 13.04
CA MET A 1 -15.36 9.06 12.23
C MET A 1 -15.03 9.68 10.88
N ALA A 2 -13.84 9.46 10.32
CA ALA A 2 -13.47 10.04 9.02
C ALA A 2 -14.36 9.49 7.90
N LYS A 3 -14.79 10.35 6.98
CA LYS A 3 -15.61 9.95 5.82
C LYS A 3 -14.78 9.03 4.93
N GLN A 4 -15.23 7.79 4.76
CA GLN A 4 -14.60 6.86 3.82
C GLN A 4 -14.98 7.24 2.39
N HIS A 5 -14.03 7.15 1.47
CA HIS A 5 -14.28 7.33 0.04
C HIS A 5 -15.08 6.14 -0.48
N ASP A 6 -16.00 6.35 -1.43
CA ASP A 6 -16.95 5.32 -1.90
C ASP A 6 -16.27 4.03 -2.39
N MET A 7 -15.06 4.15 -2.95
CA MET A 7 -14.25 3.01 -3.41
C MET A 7 -13.39 2.34 -2.32
N SER A 8 -13.52 2.74 -1.05
CA SER A 8 -12.71 2.22 0.04
C SER A 8 -13.23 0.87 0.51
N ILE A 9 -12.37 -0.15 0.46
CA ILE A 9 -12.68 -1.47 0.98
C ILE A 9 -11.85 -1.71 2.23
N THR A 10 -12.51 -1.81 3.38
CA THR A 10 -11.87 -2.11 4.66
C THR A 10 -12.31 -3.48 5.20
N PRO A 11 -11.44 -4.20 5.92
CA PRO A 11 -11.81 -5.46 6.53
C PRO A 11 -13.02 -5.31 7.47
N ARG A 12 -13.95 -6.28 7.42
CA ARG A 12 -15.05 -6.38 8.37
C ARG A 12 -14.50 -6.71 9.76
N ARG A 13 -14.76 -5.82 10.72
CA ARG A 13 -14.42 -6.03 12.13
C ARG A 13 -15.32 -7.11 12.73
N LYS A 14 -14.75 -7.94 13.61
CA LYS A 14 -15.51 -8.90 14.40
C LYS A 14 -16.51 -8.15 15.31
N PRO A 15 -17.79 -8.53 15.35
CA PRO A 15 -18.76 -7.96 16.29
C PRO A 15 -18.41 -8.33 17.74
N PRO A 16 -18.80 -7.51 18.73
CA PRO A 16 -18.66 -7.88 20.14
C PRO A 16 -19.40 -9.19 20.42
N ARG A 17 -18.79 -10.07 21.24
CA ARG A 17 -19.36 -11.34 21.74
C ARG A 17 -19.73 -12.41 20.70
N ASN A 18 -19.71 -12.11 19.41
CA ASN A 18 -20.08 -13.06 18.35
C ASN A 18 -18.90 -13.38 17.41
N PRO A 19 -18.82 -14.62 16.84
CA PRO A 19 -17.82 -14.95 15.84
C PRO A 19 -18.09 -14.20 14.52
N LEU A 20 -17.03 -13.88 13.78
CA LEU A 20 -17.16 -13.32 12.44
C LEU A 20 -17.73 -14.39 11.48
N PRO A 21 -18.78 -14.09 10.68
CA PRO A 21 -19.33 -15.03 9.71
C PRO A 21 -18.27 -15.59 8.76
N LYS A 22 -18.47 -16.83 8.28
CA LYS A 22 -17.51 -17.49 7.37
C LYS A 22 -17.30 -16.69 6.07
N ALA A 23 -18.37 -16.11 5.52
CA ALA A 23 -18.30 -15.25 4.33
C ALA A 23 -17.41 -14.02 4.56
N ASP A 24 -17.62 -13.30 5.66
CA ASP A 24 -16.81 -12.13 6.03
C ASP A 24 -15.34 -12.49 6.26
N LYS A 25 -15.06 -13.66 6.87
CA LYS A 25 -13.69 -14.16 7.01
C LYS A 25 -13.03 -14.39 5.65
N GLN A 26 -13.75 -14.96 4.69
CA GLN A 26 -13.23 -15.21 3.35
C GLN A 26 -13.01 -13.91 2.56
N ALA A 27 -13.93 -12.94 2.69
CA ALA A 27 -13.76 -11.60 2.12
C ALA A 27 -12.52 -10.90 2.70
N ASN A 28 -12.36 -10.91 4.02
CA ASN A 28 -11.18 -10.35 4.69
C ASN A 28 -9.88 -11.04 4.27
N ARG A 29 -9.88 -12.36 4.07
CA ARG A 29 -8.71 -13.12 3.59
C ARG A 29 -8.34 -12.74 2.15
N THR A 30 -9.33 -12.53 1.29
CA THR A 30 -9.11 -12.06 -0.09
C THR A 30 -8.53 -10.65 -0.09
N LEU A 31 -9.10 -9.74 0.71
CA LEU A 31 -8.58 -8.39 0.89
C LEU A 31 -7.14 -8.39 1.43
N ALA A 32 -6.82 -9.25 2.39
CA ALA A 32 -5.48 -9.39 2.93
C ALA A 32 -4.47 -9.83 1.85
N ARG A 33 -4.83 -10.81 1.00
CA ARG A 33 -3.97 -11.24 -0.12
C ARG A 33 -3.68 -10.09 -1.10
N LEU A 34 -4.66 -9.24 -1.39
CA LEU A 34 -4.47 -8.05 -2.21
C LEU A 34 -3.53 -7.04 -1.52
N ARG A 35 -3.72 -6.80 -0.22
CA ARG A 35 -2.88 -5.88 0.56
C ARG A 35 -1.42 -6.31 0.62
N ILE A 36 -1.15 -7.61 0.74
CA ILE A 36 0.23 -8.15 0.79
C ILE A 36 1.04 -7.71 -0.44
N ARG A 37 0.44 -7.69 -1.63
CA ARG A 37 1.12 -7.20 -2.85
C ARG A 37 1.53 -5.74 -2.71
N GLY A 38 0.61 -4.88 -2.24
CA GLY A 38 0.91 -3.47 -1.98
C GLY A 38 1.95 -3.27 -0.88
N GLU A 39 1.90 -4.06 0.18
CA GLU A 39 2.89 -4.03 1.27
C GLU A 39 4.28 -4.42 0.79
N HIS A 40 4.41 -5.40 -0.12
CA HIS A 40 5.68 -5.73 -0.76
C HIS A 40 6.23 -4.55 -1.57
N SER A 41 5.40 -3.86 -2.35
CA SER A 41 5.82 -2.65 -3.08
C SER A 41 6.26 -1.54 -2.13
N ILE A 42 5.50 -1.28 -1.06
CA ILE A 42 5.87 -0.29 -0.03
C ILE A 42 7.18 -0.67 0.66
N ARG A 43 7.39 -1.95 0.98
CA ARG A 43 8.65 -2.43 1.57
C ARG A 43 9.84 -2.18 0.64
N ARG A 44 9.68 -2.41 -0.68
CA ARG A 44 10.73 -2.11 -1.67
C ARG A 44 11.02 -0.61 -1.74
N LEU A 45 9.98 0.23 -1.76
CA LEU A 45 10.11 1.69 -1.73
C LEU A 45 10.88 2.17 -0.48
N LYS A 46 10.59 1.61 0.69
CA LYS A 46 11.28 1.93 1.94
C LYS A 46 12.76 1.55 1.97
N ARG A 47 13.29 0.78 1.01
CA ARG A 47 14.75 0.56 0.90
C ARG A 47 15.50 1.81 0.46
N PHE A 48 14.86 2.71 -0.28
CA PHE A 48 15.49 3.95 -0.69
C PHE A 48 15.45 4.96 0.46
N ARG A 49 16.61 5.53 0.81
CA ARG A 49 16.75 6.53 1.89
C ARG A 49 15.81 7.73 1.75
N ILE A 50 15.42 8.07 0.51
CA ILE A 50 14.43 9.12 0.22
C ILE A 50 13.06 8.89 0.90
N PHE A 51 12.69 7.62 1.11
CA PHE A 51 11.47 7.20 1.80
C PHE A 51 11.73 6.71 3.24
N ALA A 52 12.92 6.18 3.51
CA ALA A 52 13.28 5.65 4.82
C ALA A 52 13.62 6.73 5.86
N GLU A 53 14.20 7.85 5.40
CA GLU A 53 14.74 8.90 6.25
C GLU A 53 14.10 10.25 5.94
N ARG A 54 14.33 11.23 6.83
CA ARG A 54 13.91 12.61 6.58
C ARG A 54 14.65 13.16 5.37
N TYR A 55 13.90 13.52 4.33
CA TYR A 55 14.46 14.11 3.12
C TYR A 55 15.06 15.51 3.38
N ARG A 56 16.40 15.62 3.29
CA ARG A 56 17.14 16.88 3.53
C ARG A 56 17.53 17.66 2.25
N ASN A 57 17.25 17.13 1.07
CA ASN A 57 17.59 17.76 -0.21
C ASN A 57 16.55 18.80 -0.66
N ARG A 58 16.95 19.72 -1.56
CA ARG A 58 16.03 20.73 -2.15
C ARG A 58 14.87 20.04 -2.89
N ARG A 59 13.64 20.46 -2.55
CA ARG A 59 12.40 19.82 -3.01
C ARG A 59 12.00 20.12 -4.45
N ARG A 60 12.62 21.10 -5.12
CA ARG A 60 12.32 21.50 -6.52
C ARG A 60 12.25 20.31 -7.50
N ARG A 61 13.09 19.29 -7.33
CA ARG A 61 13.15 18.08 -8.17
C ARG A 61 12.69 16.81 -7.46
N PHE A 62 11.96 16.92 -6.36
CA PHE A 62 11.53 15.76 -5.58
C PHE A 62 10.61 14.84 -6.40
N GLY A 63 9.59 15.38 -7.06
CA GLY A 63 8.69 14.61 -7.92
C GLY A 63 9.42 13.86 -9.03
N LEU A 64 10.39 14.51 -9.71
CA LEU A 64 11.21 13.84 -10.73
C LEU A 64 11.99 12.65 -10.16
N ARG A 65 12.62 12.81 -8.98
CA ARG A 65 13.33 11.71 -8.31
C ARG A 65 12.40 10.56 -7.96
N LEU A 66 11.18 10.87 -7.49
CA LEU A 66 10.17 9.85 -7.20
C LEU A 66 9.71 9.12 -8.46
N HIS A 67 9.46 9.83 -9.57
CA HIS A 67 9.08 9.21 -10.83
C HIS A 67 10.18 8.30 -11.38
N LEU A 68 11.45 8.74 -11.35
CA LEU A 68 12.57 7.91 -11.78
C LEU A 68 12.69 6.63 -10.92
N LEU A 69 12.55 6.74 -9.61
CA LEU A 69 12.55 5.59 -8.71
C LEU A 69 11.37 4.64 -8.97
N ALA A 70 10.17 5.18 -9.22
CA ALA A 70 9.00 4.39 -9.58
C ALA A 70 9.21 3.66 -10.91
N GLY A 71 9.77 4.33 -11.92
CA GLY A 71 10.11 3.71 -13.20
C GLY A 71 11.09 2.54 -13.04
N ILE A 72 12.17 2.74 -12.26
CA ILE A 72 13.14 1.67 -11.96
C ILE A 72 12.46 0.49 -11.26
N LEU A 73 11.64 0.77 -10.24
CA LEU A 73 10.93 -0.28 -9.50
C LEU A 73 9.91 -1.03 -10.35
N ASN A 74 9.19 -0.34 -11.23
CA ASN A 74 8.22 -0.96 -12.14
C ASN A 74 8.97 -1.88 -13.13
N TYR A 75 10.08 -1.40 -13.69
CA TYR A 75 10.95 -2.20 -14.56
C TYR A 75 11.47 -3.46 -13.85
N GLU A 76 11.99 -3.35 -12.63
CA GLU A 76 12.44 -4.49 -11.83
C GLU A 76 11.32 -5.49 -11.48
N MET A 77 10.06 -5.02 -11.43
CA MET A 77 8.89 -5.86 -11.15
C MET A 77 8.26 -6.45 -12.41
N GLY A 78 8.77 -6.13 -13.61
CA GLY A 78 8.16 -6.52 -14.88
C GLY A 78 6.76 -5.91 -15.07
N LEU A 79 6.48 -4.80 -14.39
CA LEU A 79 5.23 -4.07 -14.58
C LEU A 79 5.39 -3.13 -15.78
N PRO A 80 4.38 -3.01 -16.65
CA PRO A 80 4.40 -2.02 -17.72
C PRO A 80 4.54 -0.61 -17.11
N ILE A 81 5.37 0.21 -17.74
CA ILE A 81 5.63 1.61 -17.37
C ILE A 81 4.57 2.50 -18.02
#